data_AF-A0A5K1HRS5-F1
#
_entry.id   AF-A0A5K1HRS5-F1
#
_cell.length_a   1.000
_cell.length_b   1.000
_cell.length_c   1.000
_cell.angle_alpha   90.00
_cell.angle_beta   90.00
_cell.angle_gamma   90.00
#
_symmetry.space_group_name_H-M   'P 1'
#
loop_
_entity.id
_entity.type
_entity.pdbx_description
1 polymer ?
#
loop_
_entity_poly.entity_id
_entity_poly.type
_entity_poly.pdbx_seq_one_letter_code
_entity_poly.pdbx_strand_id
1 'polypeptide(L)'
;VDDLEDIIGGHVWLGSICILGGIWHILTKPFAWARRAFVWSGEAYLSYSLGALSIFGFTACCFVWFNNTAYPSEFYGPTGPEASQAQAFTFLVRDQRLGANVGSAQGPTGLGKYLMRSPTGEIIFGGETMRFWDLRAPWLEPLRGPNGLDLSRLKKDIQPWQERRSAEYMTHAPLGSLNSVGGVATEINAVNYVSPR
;
A
#
# COMPACT_ATOMS: atom_id res chain seq x y z
N VAL A 1 5.10 -8.31 2.93
CA VAL A 1 6.47 -8.35 2.41
C VAL A 1 6.88 -6.93 2.10
N ASP A 2 7.89 -6.45 2.82
CA ASP A 2 8.30 -5.06 2.87
C ASP A 2 9.80 -4.85 2.62
N ASP A 3 10.58 -5.93 2.46
CA ASP A 3 11.98 -5.90 2.03
C ASP A 3 12.25 -6.85 0.84
N LEU A 4 13.43 -6.71 0.23
CA LEU A 4 13.81 -7.48 -0.97
C LEU A 4 14.34 -8.86 -0.61
N GLU A 5 14.93 -9.00 0.56
CA GLU A 5 15.47 -10.24 1.10
C GLU A 5 14.37 -11.30 1.23
N ASP A 6 13.22 -10.95 1.78
CA ASP A 6 12.06 -11.82 1.90
C ASP A 6 11.44 -12.15 0.53
N ILE A 7 11.40 -11.18 -0.39
CA ILE A 7 10.93 -11.43 -1.76
C ILE A 7 11.83 -12.47 -2.42
N ILE A 8 13.15 -12.27 -2.41
CA ILE A 8 14.12 -13.17 -3.02
C ILE A 8 14.08 -14.54 -2.33
N GLY A 9 14.11 -14.57 -1.00
CA GLY A 9 14.02 -15.79 -0.20
C GLY A 9 12.76 -16.59 -0.51
N GLY A 10 11.61 -15.91 -0.62
CA GLY A 10 10.34 -16.52 -1.03
C GLY A 10 10.42 -17.18 -2.41
N HIS A 11 11.07 -16.54 -3.40
CA HIS A 11 11.24 -17.11 -4.74
C HIS A 11 12.22 -18.29 -4.76
N VAL A 12 13.26 -18.27 -3.92
CA VAL A 12 14.18 -19.41 -3.76
C VAL A 12 13.43 -20.64 -3.23
N TRP A 13 12.60 -20.45 -2.21
CA TRP A 13 11.73 -21.52 -1.68
C TRP A 13 10.74 -22.00 -2.72
N LEU A 14 10.02 -21.09 -3.38
CA LEU A 14 9.04 -21.44 -4.41
C LEU A 14 9.68 -22.22 -5.57
N GLY A 15 10.83 -21.76 -6.08
CA GLY A 15 11.57 -22.45 -7.12
C GLY A 15 11.97 -23.87 -6.71
N SER A 16 12.48 -24.03 -5.48
CA SER A 16 12.84 -25.34 -4.93
C SER A 16 11.63 -26.27 -4.82
N ILE A 17 10.50 -25.76 -4.32
CA ILE A 17 9.24 -26.52 -4.20
C ILE A 17 8.71 -26.94 -5.57
N CYS A 18 8.72 -26.03 -6.56
CA CYS A 18 8.26 -26.33 -7.91
C CYS A 18 9.13 -27.38 -8.61
N ILE A 19 10.46 -27.33 -8.43
CA ILE A 19 11.38 -28.33 -9.01
C ILE A 19 11.14 -29.71 -8.37
N LEU A 20 11.16 -29.77 -7.03
CA LEU A 20 10.96 -31.03 -6.31
C LEU A 20 9.56 -31.62 -6.56
N GLY A 21 8.53 -30.77 -6.57
CA GLY A 21 7.16 -31.14 -6.90
C GLY A 21 7.00 -31.61 -8.34
N GLY A 22 7.69 -30.96 -9.30
CA GLY A 22 7.71 -31.38 -10.70
C GLY A 22 8.35 -32.76 -10.89
N ILE A 23 9.53 -32.99 -10.30
CA ILE A 23 10.19 -34.30 -10.31
C ILE A 23 9.29 -35.37 -9.69
N TRP A 24 8.66 -35.06 -8.55
CA TRP A 24 7.71 -35.94 -7.89
C TRP A 24 6.55 -36.33 -8.82
N HIS A 25 5.92 -35.37 -9.51
CA HIS A 25 4.80 -35.63 -10.41
C HIS A 25 5.20 -36.38 -11.69
N ILE A 26 6.46 -36.30 -12.13
CA ILE A 26 6.99 -37.12 -13.24
C ILE A 26 7.18 -38.57 -12.81
N LEU A 27 7.75 -38.78 -11.61
CA LEU A 27 8.14 -40.11 -11.13
C LEU A 27 7.00 -40.89 -10.46
N THR A 28 5.84 -40.27 -10.26
CA THR A 28 4.69 -40.87 -9.58
C THR A 28 3.45 -40.90 -10.45
N LYS A 29 2.45 -41.67 -10.00
CA LYS A 29 1.10 -41.69 -10.59
C LYS A 29 0.07 -41.28 -9.53
N PRO A 30 -1.09 -40.73 -9.93
CA PRO A 30 -2.11 -40.33 -8.97
C PRO A 30 -2.53 -41.46 -8.02
N PHE A 31 -2.49 -41.17 -6.72
CA PHE A 31 -2.92 -42.11 -5.69
C PHE A 31 -4.41 -42.44 -5.78
N ALA A 32 -4.83 -43.54 -5.15
CA ALA A 32 -6.20 -44.02 -5.24
C ALA A 32 -7.25 -43.02 -4.72
N TRP A 33 -6.92 -42.24 -3.68
CA TRP A 33 -7.82 -41.22 -3.16
C TRP A 33 -7.99 -40.06 -4.16
N ALA A 34 -6.92 -39.60 -4.79
CA ALA A 34 -6.96 -38.51 -5.77
C ALA A 34 -7.76 -38.93 -7.00
N ARG A 35 -7.58 -40.16 -7.49
CA ARG A 35 -8.35 -40.71 -8.61
C ARG A 35 -9.87 -40.71 -8.38
N ARG A 36 -10.31 -40.83 -7.13
CA ARG A 36 -11.73 -40.82 -6.75
C ARG A 36 -12.30 -39.43 -6.48
N ALA A 37 -11.46 -38.44 -6.22
CA ALA A 37 -11.87 -37.10 -5.84
C ALA A 37 -11.98 -36.14 -7.04
N PHE A 38 -11.19 -36.35 -8.09
CA PHE A 38 -11.12 -35.45 -9.24
C PHE A 38 -11.76 -36.04 -10.50
N VAL A 39 -12.14 -35.16 -11.42
CA VAL A 39 -12.63 -35.51 -12.77
C VAL A 39 -11.45 -35.49 -13.73
N TRP A 40 -11.27 -36.57 -14.49
CA TRP A 40 -10.12 -36.78 -15.39
C TRP A 40 -10.50 -36.46 -16.85
N SER A 41 -10.79 -35.20 -17.14
CA SER A 41 -11.12 -34.71 -18.49
C SER A 41 -10.42 -33.38 -18.78
N GLY A 42 -10.23 -33.05 -20.07
CA GLY A 42 -9.59 -31.79 -20.47
C GLY A 42 -10.34 -30.55 -19.97
N GLU A 43 -11.68 -30.58 -19.99
CA GLU A 43 -12.52 -29.50 -19.47
C GLU A 43 -12.37 -29.32 -17.96
N ALA A 44 -12.26 -30.42 -17.20
CA ALA A 44 -12.03 -30.34 -15.76
C ALA A 44 -10.66 -29.72 -15.44
N TYR A 45 -9.61 -30.09 -16.18
CA TYR A 45 -8.28 -29.50 -15.98
C TYR A 45 -8.27 -28.00 -16.29
N LEU A 46 -9.01 -27.60 -17.34
CA LEU A 46 -9.22 -26.18 -17.64
C LEU A 46 -9.96 -25.48 -16.50
N SER A 47 -11.03 -26.06 -15.97
CA SER A 47 -11.83 -25.42 -14.90
C SER A 47 -11.05 -25.24 -13.61
N TYR A 48 -10.22 -26.21 -13.20
CA TYR A 48 -9.34 -26.07 -12.05
C TYR A 48 -8.33 -24.93 -12.25
N SER A 49 -7.79 -24.80 -13.46
CA SER A 49 -6.84 -23.75 -13.81
C SER A 49 -7.49 -22.36 -13.85
N LEU A 50 -8.74 -22.25 -14.34
CA LEU A 50 -9.51 -21.01 -14.32
C LEU A 50 -9.81 -20.56 -12.88
N GLY A 51 -10.15 -21.51 -12.00
CA GLY A 51 -10.29 -21.24 -10.56
C GLY A 51 -9.02 -20.66 -9.94
N ALA A 52 -7.85 -21.25 -10.26
CA ALA A 52 -6.56 -20.73 -9.80
C ALA A 52 -6.25 -19.33 -10.36
N LEU A 53 -6.47 -19.09 -11.66
CA LEU A 53 -6.26 -17.79 -12.30
C LEU A 53 -7.15 -16.69 -11.72
N SER A 54 -8.38 -17.01 -11.32
CA SER A 54 -9.26 -16.06 -10.62
C SER A 54 -8.62 -15.59 -9.31
N ILE A 55 -8.07 -16.51 -8.52
CA ILE A 55 -7.37 -16.17 -7.27
C ILE A 55 -6.11 -15.34 -7.56
N PHE A 56 -5.36 -15.66 -8.63
CA PHE A 56 -4.21 -14.87 -9.05
C PHE A 56 -4.60 -13.44 -9.40
N GLY A 57 -5.70 -13.26 -10.14
CA GLY A 57 -6.22 -11.93 -10.49
C GLY A 57 -6.57 -11.09 -9.26
N PHE A 58 -7.32 -11.65 -8.31
CA PHE A 58 -7.65 -10.95 -7.05
C PHE A 58 -6.41 -10.65 -6.20
N THR A 59 -5.46 -11.58 -6.16
CA THR A 59 -4.20 -11.37 -5.43
C THR A 59 -3.41 -10.22 -6.05
N ALA A 60 -3.27 -10.19 -7.38
CA ALA A 60 -2.58 -9.13 -8.12
C ALA A 60 -3.26 -7.77 -7.95
N CYS A 61 -4.60 -7.75 -7.98
CA CYS A 61 -5.41 -6.54 -7.74
C CYS A 61 -5.07 -5.89 -6.40
N CYS A 62 -5.05 -6.67 -5.31
CA CYS A 62 -4.65 -6.15 -4.00
C CYS A 62 -3.16 -5.77 -3.95
N PHE A 63 -2.30 -6.56 -4.59
CA PHE A 63 -0.85 -6.35 -4.49
C PHE A 63 -0.42 -5.00 -5.08
N VAL A 64 -0.90 -4.65 -6.29
CA VAL A 64 -0.58 -3.36 -6.93
C VAL A 64 -1.19 -2.18 -6.19
N TRP A 65 -2.35 -2.38 -5.56
CA TRP A 65 -3.06 -1.32 -4.84
C TRP A 65 -2.39 -0.93 -3.51
N PHE A 66 -1.80 -1.90 -2.80
CA PHE A 66 -1.28 -1.69 -1.44
C PHE A 66 0.24 -1.73 -1.31
N ASN A 67 0.92 -2.60 -2.06
CA ASN A 67 2.35 -2.81 -1.86
C ASN A 67 3.17 -1.71 -2.56
N ASN A 68 4.09 -1.08 -1.83
CA ASN A 68 5.03 -0.09 -2.37
C ASN A 68 6.49 -0.58 -2.39
N THR A 69 6.74 -1.84 -2.04
CA THR A 69 8.07 -2.47 -2.12
C THR A 69 8.32 -3.06 -3.51
N ALA A 70 7.46 -3.97 -3.96
CA ALA A 70 7.55 -4.59 -5.28
C ALA A 70 6.92 -3.72 -6.38
N TYR A 71 6.07 -2.77 -6.00
CA TYR A 71 5.55 -1.71 -6.89
C TYR A 71 6.00 -0.35 -6.34
N PRO A 72 7.26 0.06 -6.59
CA PRO A 72 7.81 1.29 -6.02
C PRO A 72 7.02 2.52 -6.47
N SER A 73 6.69 3.39 -5.53
CA SER A 73 5.91 4.60 -5.81
C SER A 73 6.64 5.59 -6.71
N GLU A 74 7.97 5.48 -6.84
CA GLU A 74 8.77 6.19 -7.84
C GLU A 74 8.39 5.85 -9.29
N PHE A 75 7.92 4.63 -9.56
CA PHE A 75 7.55 4.18 -10.90
C PHE A 75 6.03 4.14 -11.11
N TYR A 76 5.29 3.75 -10.07
CA TYR A 76 3.84 3.51 -10.16
C TYR A 76 3.00 4.65 -9.55
N GLY A 77 3.64 5.68 -8.99
CA GLY A 77 2.96 6.70 -8.20
C GLY A 77 2.55 6.19 -6.82
N PRO A 78 2.03 7.08 -5.96
CA PRO A 78 1.62 6.71 -4.60
C PRO A 78 0.42 5.77 -4.59
N THR A 79 0.35 4.89 -3.59
CA THR A 79 -0.91 4.19 -3.29
C THR A 79 -1.97 5.16 -2.77
N GLY A 80 -3.25 4.75 -2.75
CA GLY A 80 -4.32 5.55 -2.14
C GLY A 80 -4.03 5.94 -0.67
N PRO A 81 -3.68 4.97 0.19
CA PRO A 81 -3.24 5.24 1.56
C PRO A 81 -2.04 6.21 1.62
N GLU A 82 -1.07 6.05 0.73
CA GLU A 82 0.13 6.88 0.68
C GLU A 82 -0.16 8.35 0.33
N ALA A 83 -0.97 8.58 -0.69
CA ALA A 83 -1.39 9.94 -1.07
C ALA A 83 -2.22 10.62 0.04
N SER A 84 -3.07 9.86 0.73
CA SER A 84 -3.86 10.38 1.85
C SER A 84 -2.99 10.81 3.03
N GLN A 85 -2.01 9.98 3.42
CA GLN A 85 -1.07 10.35 4.49
C GLN A 85 -0.14 11.49 4.07
N ALA A 86 0.26 11.53 2.80
CA ALA A 86 1.05 12.63 2.24
C ALA A 86 0.33 13.97 2.32
N GLN A 87 -1.00 13.99 2.13
CA GLN A 87 -1.83 15.18 2.33
C GLN A 87 -1.78 15.65 3.79
N ALA A 88 -2.05 14.75 4.75
CA ALA A 88 -2.04 15.08 6.17
C ALA A 88 -0.67 15.61 6.63
N PHE A 89 0.41 14.96 6.19
CA PHE A 89 1.78 15.39 6.47
C PHE A 89 2.05 16.79 5.89
N THR A 90 1.70 17.05 4.63
CA THR A 90 1.94 18.35 3.98
C THR A 90 1.29 19.51 4.75
N PHE A 91 0.03 19.35 5.18
CA PHE A 91 -0.65 20.38 5.95
C PHE A 91 -0.13 20.50 7.39
N LEU A 92 0.29 19.39 8.01
CA LEU A 92 0.97 19.42 9.30
C LEU A 92 2.25 20.26 9.22
N VAL A 93 3.11 20.01 8.24
CA VAL A 93 4.37 20.76 8.06
C VAL A 93 4.09 22.25 7.84
N ARG A 94 3.15 22.57 6.94
CA ARG A 94 2.78 23.95 6.65
C ARG A 94 2.33 24.68 7.91
N ASP A 95 1.39 24.10 8.66
CA ASP A 95 0.80 24.77 9.81
C ASP A 95 1.79 24.86 10.97
N GLN A 96 2.67 23.86 11.15
CA GLN A 96 3.76 23.94 12.10
C GLN A 96 4.73 25.09 11.79
N ARG A 97 5.07 25.32 10.51
CA ARG A 97 5.89 26.46 10.07
C ARG A 97 5.20 27.81 10.29
N LEU A 98 3.87 27.84 10.28
CA LEU A 98 3.06 29.02 10.65
C LEU A 98 2.94 29.20 12.17
N GLY A 99 3.59 28.35 12.98
CA GLY A 99 3.61 28.45 14.44
C GLY A 99 2.51 27.65 15.15
N ALA A 100 1.78 26.77 14.44
CA ALA A 100 0.78 25.92 15.07
C ALA A 100 1.44 24.81 15.93
N ASN A 101 0.94 24.61 17.15
CA ASN A 101 1.31 23.48 17.98
C ASN A 101 0.53 22.22 17.55
N VAL A 102 1.05 21.49 16.55
CA VAL A 102 0.37 20.35 15.93
C VAL A 102 0.02 19.21 16.89
N GLY A 103 0.76 19.05 17.99
CA GLY A 103 0.50 18.03 19.01
C GLY A 103 -0.60 18.39 20.02
N SER A 104 -1.04 19.65 20.09
CA SER A 104 -2.10 20.11 21.00
C SER A 104 -3.25 20.81 20.26
N ALA A 105 -3.25 20.80 18.93
CA ALA A 105 -4.29 21.41 18.12
C ALA A 105 -5.52 20.49 18.09
N GLN A 106 -6.58 20.88 18.81
CA GLN A 106 -7.86 20.20 18.78
C GLN A 106 -8.64 20.54 17.51
N GLY A 107 -9.16 19.52 16.84
CA GLY A 107 -10.06 19.64 15.70
C GLY A 107 -11.52 19.80 16.12
N PRO A 108 -12.44 20.08 15.17
CA PRO A 108 -13.84 20.37 15.47
C PRO A 108 -14.61 19.25 16.17
N THR A 109 -14.17 18.00 16.01
CA THR A 109 -14.80 16.80 16.62
C THR A 109 -14.32 16.53 18.04
N GLY A 110 -13.38 17.33 18.54
CA GLY A 110 -12.70 17.10 19.81
C GLY A 110 -11.46 16.20 19.72
N LEU A 111 -11.26 15.48 18.61
CA LEU A 111 -10.02 14.76 18.30
C LEU A 111 -8.90 15.73 17.88
N GLY A 112 -7.64 15.28 17.90
CA GLY A 112 -6.54 16.10 17.41
C GLY A 112 -6.62 16.32 15.90
N LYS A 113 -6.41 17.56 15.46
CA LYS A 113 -6.52 17.98 14.05
C LYS A 113 -5.46 17.31 13.17
N TYR A 114 -4.22 17.22 13.67
CA TYR A 114 -3.09 16.67 12.91
C TYR A 114 -2.64 15.30 13.41
N LEU A 115 -2.67 15.09 14.72
CA LEU A 115 -2.22 13.86 15.38
C LEU A 115 -3.30 13.34 16.32
N MET A 116 -3.50 12.03 16.35
CA MET A 116 -4.40 11.34 17.26
C MET A 116 -3.85 9.95 17.60
N ARG A 117 -4.59 9.16 18.37
CA ARG A 117 -4.22 7.76 18.67
C ARG A 117 -4.99 6.78 17.80
N SER A 118 -4.31 5.71 17.40
CA SER A 118 -4.94 4.50 16.86
C SER A 118 -5.80 3.81 17.94
N PRO A 119 -6.61 2.80 17.58
CA PRO A 119 -7.30 1.95 18.55
C PRO A 119 -6.36 1.24 19.55
N THR A 120 -5.10 1.04 19.19
CA THR A 120 -4.07 0.36 20.00
C THR A 120 -3.08 1.32 20.67
N GLY A 121 -3.23 2.63 20.45
CA GLY A 121 -2.53 3.68 21.19
C GLY A 121 -1.35 4.34 20.48
N GLU A 122 -0.93 3.86 19.31
CA GLU A 122 0.10 4.51 18.49
C GLU A 122 -0.32 5.92 18.05
N ILE A 123 0.64 6.83 17.93
CA ILE A 123 0.40 8.16 17.37
C ILE A 123 0.31 8.04 15.84
N ILE A 124 -0.82 8.51 15.31
CA ILE A 124 -1.16 8.46 13.88
C ILE A 124 -1.62 9.84 13.40
N PHE A 125 -1.71 10.04 12.09
CA PHE A 125 -2.30 11.26 11.54
C PHE A 125 -3.82 11.33 11.81
N GLY A 126 -4.31 12.55 12.00
CA GLY A 126 -5.72 12.85 12.26
C GLY A 126 -6.59 12.97 11.00
N GLY A 127 -7.88 13.22 11.19
CA GLY A 127 -8.85 13.34 10.09
C GLY A 127 -9.18 11.98 9.45
N GLU A 128 -9.70 12.01 8.22
CA GLU A 128 -10.16 10.79 7.55
C GLU A 128 -9.06 9.76 7.26
N THR A 129 -7.79 10.21 7.21
CA THR A 129 -6.63 9.33 7.00
C THR A 129 -6.29 8.48 8.22
N MET A 130 -7.03 8.61 9.33
CA MET A 130 -6.93 7.70 10.48
C MET A 130 -7.11 6.23 10.05
N ARG A 131 -7.86 5.96 8.97
CA ARG A 131 -8.08 4.62 8.41
C ARG A 131 -6.85 4.04 7.72
N PHE A 132 -5.85 4.85 7.41
CA PHE A 132 -4.66 4.48 6.65
C PHE A 132 -3.39 4.50 7.50
N TRP A 133 -3.54 4.39 8.82
CA TRP A 133 -2.41 4.48 9.76
C TRP A 133 -1.40 3.33 9.64
N ASP A 134 -1.81 2.23 9.01
CA ASP A 134 -0.98 1.06 8.68
C ASP A 134 0.04 1.34 7.56
N LEU A 135 -0.06 2.47 6.86
CA LEU A 135 0.90 2.85 5.83
C LEU A 135 2.33 2.87 6.39
N ARG A 136 3.23 2.22 5.67
CA ARG A 136 4.68 2.32 5.83
C ARG A 136 5.26 2.85 4.53
N ALA A 137 6.09 3.89 4.60
CA ALA A 137 6.69 4.50 3.42
C ALA A 137 8.07 5.09 3.75
N PRO A 138 9.08 4.96 2.88
CA PRO A 138 10.45 5.37 3.18
C PRO A 138 10.58 6.86 3.49
N TRP A 139 9.68 7.71 2.97
CA TRP A 139 9.64 9.13 3.27
C TRP A 139 9.02 9.46 4.63
N LEU A 140 8.28 8.55 5.26
CA LEU A 140 7.60 8.75 6.54
C LEU A 140 8.26 8.00 7.70
N GLU A 141 8.83 6.82 7.44
CA GLU A 141 9.46 5.97 8.47
C GLU A 141 10.50 6.67 9.36
N PRO A 142 11.35 7.59 8.85
CA PRO A 142 12.28 8.33 9.71
C PRO A 142 11.59 9.12 10.85
N LEU A 143 10.32 9.47 10.70
CA LEU A 143 9.53 10.23 11.68
C LEU A 143 8.76 9.33 12.65
N ARG A 144 8.88 8.00 12.51
CA ARG A 144 8.23 7.01 13.37
C ARG A 144 9.21 6.56 14.47
N GLY A 145 8.69 6.46 15.68
CA GLY A 145 9.34 5.85 16.84
C GLY A 145 8.57 4.62 17.34
N PRO A 146 8.93 4.07 18.52
CA PRO A 146 8.31 2.86 19.06
C PRO A 146 6.79 2.96 19.29
N ASN A 147 6.26 4.18 19.46
CA ASN A 147 4.85 4.44 19.75
C ASN A 147 4.12 5.14 18.59
N GLY A 148 4.55 4.93 17.34
CA GLY A 148 4.02 5.62 16.16
C GLY A 148 4.77 6.90 15.83
N LEU A 149 4.11 7.92 15.28
CA LEU A 149 4.75 9.18 14.91
C LEU A 149 5.35 9.91 16.13
N ASP A 150 6.63 10.29 16.01
CA ASP A 150 7.36 10.94 17.10
C ASP A 150 7.24 12.47 17.00
N LEU A 151 6.63 13.09 18.01
CA LEU A 151 6.42 14.54 18.05
C LEU A 151 7.72 15.33 18.08
N SER A 152 8.80 14.81 18.67
CA SER A 152 10.10 15.47 18.70
C SER A 152 10.72 15.51 17.30
N ARG A 153 10.64 14.40 16.57
CA ARG A 153 11.10 14.31 15.18
C ARG A 153 10.26 15.15 14.24
N LEU A 154 8.94 15.13 14.37
CA LEU A 154 8.05 16.01 13.61
C LEU A 154 8.38 17.50 13.81
N LYS A 155 8.84 17.88 15.00
CA LYS A 155 9.23 19.26 15.28
C LYS A 155 10.58 19.67 14.71
N LYS A 156 11.54 18.75 14.60
CA LYS A 156 12.96 19.09 14.41
C LYS A 156 13.63 18.43 13.21
N ASP A 157 13.13 17.29 12.76
CA ASP A 157 13.86 16.38 11.88
C ASP A 157 13.22 16.22 10.50
N ILE A 158 12.13 16.94 10.23
CA ILE A 158 11.50 16.97 8.89
C ILE A 158 12.49 17.55 7.87
N GLN A 159 12.72 16.80 6.80
CA GLN A 159 13.63 17.17 5.73
C GLN A 159 12.89 17.76 4.53
N PRO A 160 13.49 18.72 3.80
CA PRO A 160 12.88 19.28 2.59
C PRO A 160 12.56 18.25 1.51
N TRP A 161 13.28 17.12 1.44
CA TRP A 161 12.98 16.06 0.47
C TRP A 161 11.71 15.28 0.85
N GLN A 162 11.41 15.11 2.15
CA GLN A 162 10.14 14.51 2.62
C GLN A 162 8.97 15.41 2.26
N GLU A 163 9.13 16.73 2.42
CA GLU A 163 8.11 17.72 2.03
C GLU A 163 7.84 17.73 0.54
N ARG A 164 8.89 17.68 -0.30
CA ARG A 164 8.72 17.57 -1.76
C ARG A 164 8.00 16.27 -2.13
N ARG A 165 8.42 15.16 -1.54
CA ARG A 165 7.83 13.84 -1.78
C ARG A 165 6.37 13.78 -1.38
N SER A 166 6.00 14.34 -0.22
CA SER A 166 4.61 14.37 0.21
C SER A 166 3.75 15.29 -0.66
N ALA A 167 4.28 16.44 -1.08
CA ALA A 167 3.59 17.35 -1.99
C ALA A 167 3.35 16.70 -3.37
N GLU A 168 4.35 16.01 -3.91
CA GLU A 168 4.23 15.20 -5.12
C GLU A 168 3.15 14.13 -4.97
N TYR A 169 3.19 13.35 -3.89
CA TYR A 169 2.27 12.23 -3.70
C TYR A 169 0.83 12.66 -3.39
N MET A 170 0.61 13.75 -2.65
CA MET A 170 -0.75 14.26 -2.45
C MET A 170 -1.36 14.80 -3.75
N THR A 171 -0.55 15.31 -4.68
CA THR A 171 -1.02 15.88 -5.96
C THR A 171 -1.17 14.83 -7.06
N HIS A 172 -0.61 13.64 -6.88
CA HIS A 172 -0.71 12.50 -7.80
C HIS A 172 -1.49 11.33 -7.18
N ALA A 173 -2.45 11.64 -6.29
CA ALA A 173 -3.34 10.65 -5.71
C ALA A 173 -4.04 9.83 -6.83
N PRO A 174 -4.25 8.51 -6.66
CA PRO A 174 -4.78 7.63 -7.70
C PRO A 174 -6.29 7.82 -7.89
N LEU A 175 -6.70 9.01 -8.33
CA LEU A 175 -8.06 9.38 -8.67
C LEU A 175 -8.07 10.08 -10.04
N GLY A 176 -8.99 9.66 -10.89
CA GLY A 176 -9.25 10.28 -12.17
C GLY A 176 -10.45 9.67 -12.86
N SER A 177 -10.95 10.32 -13.90
CA SER A 177 -12.07 9.86 -14.70
C SER A 177 -11.65 8.87 -15.78
N LEU A 178 -12.62 8.17 -16.38
CA LEU A 178 -12.37 7.24 -17.48
C LEU A 178 -11.76 7.90 -18.72
N ASN A 179 -12.00 9.19 -18.95
CA ASN A 179 -11.41 9.99 -20.02
C ASN A 179 -10.11 10.72 -19.60
N SER A 180 -9.46 10.22 -18.54
CA SER A 180 -8.16 10.66 -18.03
C SER A 180 -8.10 12.07 -17.45
N VAL A 181 -9.19 12.57 -16.88
CA VAL A 181 -9.16 13.83 -16.10
C VAL A 181 -8.77 13.50 -14.67
N GLY A 182 -7.57 13.91 -14.26
CA GLY A 182 -7.02 13.64 -12.94
C GLY A 182 -7.67 14.51 -11.86
N GLY A 183 -7.84 13.94 -10.67
CA GLY A 183 -8.45 14.60 -9.52
C GLY A 183 -9.77 13.97 -9.08
N VAL A 184 -10.54 14.72 -8.29
CA VAL A 184 -11.84 14.26 -7.79
C VAL A 184 -12.91 14.29 -8.88
N ALA A 185 -14.05 13.64 -8.66
CA ALA A 185 -15.14 13.57 -9.65
C ALA A 185 -15.74 14.94 -10.04
N THR A 186 -15.52 15.98 -9.23
CA THR A 186 -15.97 17.35 -9.49
C THR A 186 -14.87 18.26 -10.04
N GLU A 187 -13.70 17.70 -10.38
CA GLU A 187 -12.58 18.46 -10.92
C GLU A 187 -12.89 18.93 -12.35
N ILE A 188 -12.39 20.12 -12.71
CA ILE A 188 -12.50 20.62 -14.08
C ILE A 188 -11.50 19.93 -15.00
N ASN A 189 -11.76 19.96 -16.32
CA ASN A 189 -10.82 19.43 -17.31
C ASN A 189 -9.53 20.28 -17.37
N ALA A 190 -8.50 19.85 -16.65
CA ALA A 190 -7.22 20.56 -16.58
C ALA A 190 -6.01 19.62 -16.61
N VAL A 191 -6.04 18.54 -15.82
CA VAL A 191 -4.90 17.62 -15.66
C VAL A 191 -5.22 16.30 -16.36
N ASN A 192 -4.35 15.87 -17.29
CA ASN A 192 -4.46 14.58 -17.95
C ASN A 192 -3.67 13.53 -17.15
N TYR A 193 -4.33 12.81 -16.24
CA TYR A 193 -3.68 11.86 -15.34
C TYR A 193 -4.65 10.79 -14.82
N VAL A 194 -4.21 9.53 -14.85
CA VAL A 194 -4.76 8.39 -14.11
C VAL A 194 -3.57 7.58 -13.63
N SER A 195 -3.60 7.15 -12.37
CA SER A 195 -2.50 6.34 -11.81
C SER A 195 -2.39 4.99 -12.55
N PRO A 196 -1.17 4.47 -12.73
CA PRO A 196 -0.96 3.10 -13.17
C PRO A 196 -1.44 2.00 -12.19
N ARG A 197 -1.72 2.35 -10.92
CA ARG A 197 -2.23 1.42 -9.89
C ARG A 197 -3.73 1.21 -10.01
#